data_AF-A0A0C2MGD7-F1
#
_entry.id   AF-A0A0C2MGD7-F1
#
_cell.length_a   1.000
_cell.length_b   1.000
_cell.length_c   1.000
_cell.angle_alpha   90.00
_cell.angle_beta   90.00
_cell.angle_gamma   90.00
#
_symmetry.space_group_name_H-M   'P 1'
#
loop_
_entity.id
_entity.type
_entity.pdbx_description
1 polymer ?
#
loop_
_entity_poly.entity_id
_entity_poly.type
_entity_poly.pdbx_seq_one_letter_code
_entity_poly.pdbx_strand_id
1 'polypeptide(L)'
;MVKTKYFLLVDDDNFFIDETNIEKLVDVLESTDAHFVGGDHIVASIYCGYFGKFTFNRTAEDGKVTLIHENGIYYEKIRDFQHCYRVDIIKNFYVARKDDVLKFGGWRNELIVMEHEDFFINVLQYDAKIIFCTDIKIGHLQTNDPVRQYRFSIENNYSKIWQEMNNVDVYDYRATN
;
A
#
# COMPACT_ATOMS: atom_id res chain seq x y z
N MET A 1 7.17 -13.10 -16.71
CA MET A 1 8.00 -12.59 -15.59
C MET A 1 8.63 -11.26 -16.02
N VAL A 2 8.64 -10.25 -15.16
CA VAL A 2 9.16 -8.90 -15.46
C VAL A 2 10.67 -8.97 -15.70
N LYS A 3 11.15 -8.35 -16.78
CA LYS A 3 12.58 -8.37 -17.18
C LYS A 3 13.31 -7.04 -16.96
N THR A 4 12.60 -5.98 -16.62
CA THR A 4 13.11 -4.63 -16.41
C THR A 4 13.67 -4.44 -15.00
N LYS A 5 14.48 -3.39 -14.80
CA LYS A 5 15.03 -2.98 -13.48
C LYS A 5 13.90 -2.65 -12.49
N TYR A 6 12.89 -1.93 -12.97
CA TYR A 6 11.71 -1.56 -12.21
C TYR A 6 10.51 -2.41 -12.63
N PHE A 7 9.55 -2.53 -11.73
CA PHE A 7 8.19 -2.87 -12.09
C PHE A 7 7.25 -1.78 -11.56
N LEU A 8 6.10 -1.67 -12.22
CA LEU A 8 4.98 -0.82 -11.84
C LEU A 8 3.84 -1.77 -11.48
N LEU A 9 3.27 -1.62 -10.29
CA LEU A 9 2.01 -2.28 -9.92
C LEU A 9 0.85 -1.31 -10.16
N VAL A 10 -0.18 -1.78 -10.87
CA VAL A 10 -1.42 -1.06 -11.18
C VAL A 10 -2.55 -2.09 -11.20
N ASP A 11 -3.72 -1.74 -10.67
CA ASP A 11 -4.92 -2.60 -10.71
C ASP A 11 -5.59 -2.56 -12.11
N ASP A 12 -6.39 -3.58 -12.44
CA ASP A 12 -7.03 -3.74 -13.74
C ASP A 12 -8.16 -2.74 -14.04
N ASP A 13 -8.66 -2.06 -13.00
CA ASP A 13 -9.67 -1.01 -13.08
C ASP A 13 -9.06 0.42 -13.00
N ASN A 14 -7.73 0.52 -13.07
CA ASN A 14 -7.02 1.79 -13.07
C ASN A 14 -6.75 2.27 -14.51
N PHE A 15 -6.69 3.60 -14.69
CA PHE A 15 -6.40 4.22 -16.00
C PHE A 15 -5.55 5.49 -15.84
N PHE A 16 -4.68 5.74 -16.81
CA PHE A 16 -3.81 6.91 -16.80
C PHE A 16 -4.58 8.19 -17.11
N ILE A 17 -4.22 9.25 -16.41
CA ILE A 17 -4.79 10.61 -16.51
C ILE A 17 -3.64 11.62 -16.63
N ASP A 18 -3.97 12.90 -16.83
CA ASP A 18 -2.97 13.96 -17.04
C ASP A 18 -2.00 14.10 -15.84
N GLU A 19 -2.47 13.82 -14.62
CA GLU A 19 -1.64 13.82 -13.41
C GLU A 19 -0.86 12.51 -13.18
N THR A 20 -0.99 11.51 -14.04
CA THR A 20 -0.14 10.32 -13.98
C THR A 20 1.26 10.69 -14.46
N ASN A 21 2.26 10.46 -13.61
CA ASN A 21 3.67 10.73 -13.93
C ASN A 21 4.56 9.62 -13.35
N ILE A 22 4.78 8.56 -14.13
CA ILE A 22 5.57 7.38 -13.70
C ILE A 22 7.06 7.74 -13.64
N GLU A 23 7.52 8.62 -14.52
CA GLU A 23 8.87 9.14 -14.57
C GLU A 23 9.25 9.80 -13.25
N LYS A 24 8.37 10.67 -12.71
CA LYS A 24 8.58 11.29 -11.40
C LYS A 24 8.63 10.25 -10.27
N LEU A 25 7.82 9.19 -10.30
CA LEU A 25 7.91 8.12 -9.31
C LEU A 25 9.29 7.44 -9.34
N VAL A 26 9.81 7.19 -10.55
CA VAL A 26 11.15 6.60 -10.73
C VAL A 26 12.24 7.57 -10.29
N ASP A 27 12.12 8.87 -10.57
CA ASP A 27 13.07 9.89 -10.13
C ASP A 27 13.15 9.97 -8.60
N VAL A 28 12.01 9.91 -7.91
CA VAL A 28 11.95 9.83 -6.45
C VAL A 28 12.62 8.54 -5.95
N LEU A 29 12.34 7.40 -6.60
CA LEU A 29 12.93 6.10 -6.22
C LEU A 29 14.45 6.07 -6.40
N GLU A 30 15.00 6.71 -7.43
CA GLU A 30 16.45 6.78 -7.66
C GLU A 30 17.16 7.83 -6.80
N SER A 31 16.46 8.91 -6.44
CA SER A 31 17.05 10.05 -5.72
C SER A 31 16.91 9.95 -4.20
N THR A 32 16.22 8.93 -3.70
CA THR A 32 15.98 8.69 -2.27
C THR A 32 16.40 7.28 -1.87
N ASP A 33 16.26 6.97 -0.59
CA ASP A 33 16.46 5.63 -0.03
C ASP A 33 15.19 4.77 -0.05
N ALA A 34 14.17 5.17 -0.82
CA ALA A 34 12.93 4.42 -0.94
C ALA A 34 13.13 3.11 -1.71
N HIS A 35 12.35 2.12 -1.31
CA HIS A 35 12.18 0.85 -2.01
C HIS A 35 10.89 0.85 -2.84
N PHE A 36 9.87 1.62 -2.39
CA PHE A 36 8.57 1.75 -3.02
C PHE A 36 8.18 3.23 -3.10
N VAL A 37 7.70 3.67 -4.26
CA VAL A 37 7.16 5.02 -4.46
C VAL A 37 5.84 4.93 -5.21
N GLY A 38 4.75 5.40 -4.61
CA GLY A 38 3.43 5.40 -5.24
C GLY A 38 2.72 6.73 -5.27
N GLY A 39 1.60 6.73 -5.99
CA GLY A 39 0.72 7.88 -6.15
C GLY A 39 -0.69 7.61 -5.62
N ASP A 40 -1.54 8.63 -5.70
CA ASP A 40 -2.93 8.58 -5.23
C ASP A 40 -3.89 8.07 -6.31
N HIS A 41 -5.08 7.65 -5.89
CA HIS A 41 -6.18 7.26 -6.77
C HIS A 41 -7.26 8.33 -6.79
N ILE A 42 -7.78 8.63 -7.99
CA ILE A 42 -9.00 9.42 -8.16
C ILE A 42 -10.15 8.47 -8.50
N VAL A 43 -11.13 8.39 -7.59
CA VAL A 43 -12.36 7.61 -7.76
C VAL A 43 -13.50 8.58 -8.00
N ALA A 44 -14.11 8.56 -9.18
CA ALA A 44 -15.25 9.43 -9.51
C ALA A 44 -15.00 10.93 -9.19
N SER A 45 -13.79 11.43 -9.46
CA SER A 45 -13.34 12.81 -9.13
C SER A 45 -13.16 13.10 -7.63
N ILE A 46 -13.18 12.09 -6.77
CA ILE A 46 -12.90 12.17 -5.33
C ILE A 46 -11.54 11.53 -5.06
N TYR A 47 -10.74 12.19 -4.21
CA TYR A 47 -9.45 11.65 -3.78
C TYR A 47 -9.65 10.45 -2.84
N CYS A 48 -8.98 9.34 -3.14
CA CYS A 48 -9.02 8.17 -2.27
C CYS A 48 -8.19 8.39 -1.01
N GLY A 49 -7.01 9.01 -1.13
CA GLY A 49 -6.17 9.39 0.02
C GLY A 49 -5.74 8.20 0.87
N TYR A 50 -5.63 7.01 0.27
CA TYR A 50 -5.27 5.80 1.00
C TYR A 50 -3.74 5.67 1.08
N PHE A 51 -3.20 6.12 2.21
CA PHE A 51 -1.81 5.95 2.63
C PHE A 51 -1.78 6.11 4.14
N GLY A 52 -0.76 5.62 4.84
CA GLY A 52 -0.76 5.79 6.29
C GLY A 52 0.41 5.22 7.04
N LYS A 53 0.25 5.20 8.36
CA LYS A 53 1.18 4.56 9.31
C LYS A 53 0.59 3.32 9.93
N PHE A 54 1.46 2.38 10.25
CA PHE A 54 1.16 1.23 11.08
C PHE A 54 1.75 1.38 12.47
N THR A 55 0.96 1.07 13.49
CA THR A 55 1.42 0.97 14.88
C THR A 55 0.99 -0.37 15.47
N PHE A 56 1.96 -1.16 15.92
CA PHE A 56 1.71 -2.40 16.65
C PHE A 56 1.67 -2.12 18.15
N ASN A 57 0.49 -2.27 18.75
CA ASN A 57 0.29 -2.14 20.18
C ASN A 57 0.06 -3.50 20.81
N ARG A 58 0.91 -3.87 21.77
CA ARG A 58 0.73 -5.09 22.58
C ARG A 58 0.15 -4.73 23.94
N THR A 59 -1.01 -5.30 24.27
CA THR A 59 -1.65 -5.13 25.57
C THR A 59 -0.86 -5.89 26.64
N ALA A 60 -0.53 -5.24 27.74
CA ALA A 60 0.26 -5.84 28.82
C ALA A 60 -0.51 -6.94 29.59
N GLU A 61 -1.84 -6.86 29.64
CA GLU A 61 -2.69 -7.75 30.45
C GLU A 61 -2.87 -9.14 29.81
N ASP A 62 -3.18 -9.22 28.52
CA ASP A 62 -3.47 -10.47 27.81
C ASP A 62 -2.50 -10.76 26.66
N GLY A 63 -1.53 -9.88 26.42
CA GLY A 63 -0.52 -10.03 25.38
C GLY A 63 -1.04 -9.81 23.96
N LYS A 64 -2.33 -9.44 23.79
CA LYS A 64 -2.93 -9.26 22.47
C LYS A 64 -2.29 -8.13 21.69
N VAL A 65 -2.21 -8.30 20.38
CA VAL A 65 -1.63 -7.35 19.44
C VAL A 65 -2.73 -6.68 18.63
N THR A 66 -2.83 -5.36 18.77
CA THR A 66 -3.63 -4.51 17.89
C THR A 66 -2.72 -3.85 16.88
N LEU A 67 -2.97 -4.10 15.60
CA LEU A 67 -2.38 -3.32 14.51
C LEU A 67 -3.31 -2.14 14.20
N ILE A 68 -2.83 -0.94 14.47
CA ILE A 68 -3.50 0.30 14.13
C ILE A 68 -3.00 0.76 12.76
N HIS A 69 -3.93 1.03 11.84
CA HIS A 69 -3.66 1.71 10.58
C HIS A 69 -4.24 3.12 10.64
N GLU A 70 -3.36 4.12 10.73
CA GLU A 70 -3.72 5.53 10.70
C GLU A 70 -3.63 6.08 9.28
N ASN A 71 -4.75 6.16 8.58
CA ASN A 71 -4.81 6.70 7.23
C ASN A 71 -4.46 8.20 7.23
N GLY A 72 -3.86 8.68 6.14
CA GLY A 72 -3.45 10.06 5.90
C GLY A 72 -2.31 10.58 6.79
N ILE A 73 -1.79 9.77 7.71
CA ILE A 73 -0.69 10.14 8.59
C ILE A 73 0.64 9.77 7.93
N TYR A 74 1.64 10.66 8.02
CA TYR A 74 2.99 10.46 7.48
C TYR A 74 4.08 10.80 8.48
N TYR A 75 5.28 10.23 8.30
CA TYR A 75 6.43 10.44 9.19
C TYR A 75 7.13 11.76 8.92
N GLU A 76 7.42 12.02 7.65
CA GLU A 76 8.15 13.20 7.20
C GLU A 76 7.78 13.55 5.76
N LYS A 77 8.09 14.78 5.38
CA LYS A 77 8.07 15.22 3.98
C LYS A 77 9.40 14.86 3.34
N ILE A 78 9.36 14.44 2.08
CA ILE A 78 10.57 14.08 1.35
C ILE A 78 11.25 15.36 0.85
N ARG A 79 12.51 15.53 1.23
CA ARG A 79 13.32 16.68 0.82
C ARG A 79 13.40 16.74 -0.71
N ASP A 80 13.30 17.95 -1.26
CA ASP A 80 13.37 18.24 -2.71
C ASP A 80 12.24 17.65 -3.56
N PHE A 81 11.35 16.83 -3.00
CA PHE A 81 10.15 16.29 -3.65
C PHE A 81 8.88 16.78 -2.95
N GLN A 82 8.35 17.91 -3.42
CA GLN A 82 7.08 18.44 -2.93
C GLN A 82 5.97 17.41 -3.11
N HIS A 83 5.02 17.41 -2.19
CA HIS A 83 3.86 16.50 -2.16
C HIS A 83 4.19 15.02 -1.94
N CYS A 84 5.44 14.67 -1.64
CA CYS A 84 5.84 13.31 -1.31
C CYS A 84 6.13 13.14 0.18
N TYR A 85 5.70 12.01 0.76
CA TYR A 85 5.68 11.76 2.19
C TYR A 85 6.15 10.34 2.53
N ARG A 86 6.87 10.19 3.65
CA ARG A 86 7.27 8.89 4.21
C ARG A 86 6.09 8.24 4.93
N VAL A 87 5.76 7.00 4.56
CA VAL A 87 4.59 6.25 5.04
C VAL A 87 4.93 4.76 5.16
N ASP A 88 3.99 3.95 5.67
CA ASP A 88 4.11 2.49 5.80
C ASP A 88 3.27 1.72 4.79
N ILE A 89 2.25 2.36 4.21
CA ILE A 89 1.34 1.72 3.26
C ILE A 89 0.84 2.73 2.22
N ILE A 90 0.68 2.26 0.98
CA ILE A 90 0.18 2.97 -0.21
C ILE A 90 -0.62 2.00 -1.07
N LYS A 91 -1.62 2.44 -1.83
CA LYS A 91 -2.40 1.56 -2.74
C LYS A 91 -1.58 0.99 -3.89
N ASN A 92 -2.18 0.06 -4.64
CA ASN A 92 -1.62 -0.61 -5.84
C ASN A 92 -1.47 0.35 -7.03
N PHE A 93 -0.69 1.40 -6.85
CA PHE A 93 -0.17 2.28 -7.88
C PHE A 93 1.22 2.77 -7.44
N TYR A 94 2.24 1.95 -7.69
CA TYR A 94 3.60 2.26 -7.28
C TYR A 94 4.67 1.61 -8.15
N VAL A 95 5.84 2.25 -8.18
CA VAL A 95 7.07 1.70 -8.75
C VAL A 95 7.99 1.19 -7.64
N ALA A 96 8.71 0.12 -7.95
CA ALA A 96 9.75 -0.43 -7.09
C ALA A 96 10.81 -1.15 -7.91
N ARG A 97 11.98 -1.38 -7.31
CA ARG A 97 13.01 -2.22 -7.93
C ARG A 97 12.53 -3.67 -7.88
N LYS A 98 12.62 -4.37 -9.01
CA LYS A 98 12.23 -5.78 -9.10
C LYS A 98 12.99 -6.63 -8.07
N ASP A 99 14.27 -6.36 -7.88
CA ASP A 99 15.12 -7.13 -6.97
C ASP A 99 14.75 -6.89 -5.49
N ASP A 100 14.26 -5.71 -5.13
CA ASP A 100 13.77 -5.44 -3.76
C ASP A 100 12.52 -6.26 -3.45
N VAL A 101 11.56 -6.32 -4.38
CA VAL A 101 10.34 -7.13 -4.19
C VAL A 101 10.63 -8.61 -4.11
N LEU A 102 11.56 -9.12 -4.91
CA LEU A 102 12.01 -10.51 -4.80
C LEU A 102 12.73 -10.77 -3.48
N LYS A 103 13.57 -9.84 -3.02
CA LYS A 103 14.26 -9.92 -1.73
C LYS A 103 13.27 -9.97 -0.57
N PHE A 104 12.18 -9.21 -0.63
CA PHE A 104 11.17 -9.17 0.43
C PHE A 104 10.15 -10.33 0.36
N GLY A 105 10.27 -11.22 -0.63
CA GLY A 105 9.45 -12.44 -0.73
C GLY A 105 8.15 -12.28 -1.53
N GLY A 106 7.85 -11.10 -2.05
CA GLY A 106 6.65 -10.85 -2.86
C GLY A 106 5.34 -11.04 -2.07
N TRP A 107 4.31 -11.56 -2.75
CA TRP A 107 2.98 -11.81 -2.19
C TRP A 107 2.83 -13.24 -1.71
N ARG A 108 2.11 -13.42 -0.60
CA ARG A 108 1.75 -14.74 -0.06
C ARG A 108 0.56 -15.31 -0.83
N ASN A 109 0.72 -16.51 -1.39
CA ASN A 109 -0.29 -17.16 -2.24
C ASN A 109 -1.56 -17.57 -1.47
N GLU A 110 -1.48 -17.58 -0.13
CA GLU A 110 -2.56 -17.89 0.78
C GLU A 110 -3.62 -16.78 0.86
N LEU A 111 -3.32 -15.57 0.38
CA LEU A 111 -4.22 -14.42 0.40
C LEU A 111 -4.62 -14.03 -1.03
N ILE A 112 -5.93 -14.00 -1.30
CA ILE A 112 -6.50 -13.47 -2.55
C ILE A 112 -7.26 -12.15 -2.34
N VAL A 113 -7.49 -11.79 -1.09
CA VAL A 113 -7.92 -10.47 -0.57
C VAL A 113 -7.11 -10.23 0.72
N MET A 114 -6.97 -8.97 1.17
CA MET A 114 -6.08 -8.52 2.26
C MET A 114 -4.58 -8.62 1.95
N GLU A 115 -4.21 -8.99 0.74
CA GLU A 115 -2.82 -9.12 0.29
C GLU A 115 -2.09 -7.76 0.24
N HIS A 116 -2.85 -6.66 0.08
CA HIS A 116 -2.31 -5.31 0.03
C HIS A 116 -1.69 -4.92 1.38
N GLU A 117 -2.46 -4.97 2.46
CA GLU A 117 -1.98 -4.72 3.81
C GLU A 117 -0.88 -5.70 4.20
N ASP A 118 -1.06 -6.97 3.82
CA ASP A 118 -0.09 -8.04 4.08
C ASP A 118 1.30 -7.76 3.51
N PHE A 119 1.33 -7.39 2.24
CA PHE A 119 2.56 -7.09 1.53
C PHE A 119 3.35 -6.01 2.25
N PHE A 120 2.69 -4.91 2.62
CA PHE A 120 3.37 -3.79 3.28
C PHE A 120 3.84 -4.12 4.69
N ILE A 121 3.07 -4.86 5.47
CA ILE A 121 3.53 -5.35 6.79
C ILE A 121 4.77 -6.24 6.64
N ASN A 122 4.77 -7.15 5.66
CA ASN A 122 5.89 -8.04 5.44
C ASN A 122 7.15 -7.29 5.00
N VAL A 123 7.06 -6.35 4.05
CA VAL A 123 8.26 -5.59 3.60
C VAL A 123 8.81 -4.68 4.70
N LEU A 124 7.98 -4.17 5.61
CA LEU A 124 8.43 -3.36 6.75
C LEU A 124 9.31 -4.15 7.73
N GLN A 125 9.15 -5.48 7.81
CA GLN A 125 10.06 -6.34 8.60
C GLN A 125 11.50 -6.36 8.06
N TYR A 126 11.70 -5.91 6.82
CA TYR A 126 13.00 -5.76 6.17
C TYR A 126 13.50 -4.31 6.15
N ASP A 127 12.96 -3.45 7.01
CA ASP A 127 13.24 -2.02 7.08
C ASP A 127 13.00 -1.30 5.74
N ALA A 128 12.05 -1.80 4.95
CA ALA A 128 11.69 -1.20 3.67
C ALA A 128 11.16 0.23 3.88
N LYS A 129 11.50 1.09 2.93
CA LYS A 129 11.23 2.53 2.98
C LYS A 129 10.24 2.89 1.89
N ILE A 130 9.07 3.41 2.26
CA ILE A 130 7.97 3.66 1.33
C ILE A 130 7.69 5.16 1.24
N ILE A 131 7.40 5.65 0.05
CA ILE A 131 7.05 7.04 -0.21
C ILE A 131 5.71 7.10 -0.96
N PHE A 132 4.86 8.02 -0.55
CA PHE A 132 3.60 8.35 -1.20
C PHE A 132 3.63 9.78 -1.74
N CYS A 133 3.27 10.00 -3.00
CA CYS A 133 3.22 11.32 -3.62
C CYS A 133 1.78 11.70 -3.99
N THR A 134 1.21 12.71 -3.32
CA THR A 134 -0.21 13.11 -3.51
C THR A 134 -0.48 13.81 -4.84
N ASP A 135 0.55 14.32 -5.51
CA ASP A 135 0.41 15.04 -6.78
C ASP A 135 0.50 14.15 -8.02
N ILE A 136 0.96 12.91 -7.86
CA ILE A 136 0.99 11.89 -8.91
C ILE A 136 -0.25 11.02 -8.73
N LYS A 137 -1.10 10.93 -9.75
CA LYS A 137 -2.41 10.28 -9.59
C LYS A 137 -2.72 9.30 -10.71
N ILE A 138 -3.57 8.34 -10.41
CA ILE A 138 -4.17 7.42 -11.38
C ILE A 138 -5.69 7.45 -11.26
N GLY A 139 -6.39 7.36 -12.37
CA GLY A 139 -7.84 7.20 -12.37
C GLY A 139 -8.23 5.79 -11.93
N HIS A 140 -9.36 5.65 -11.25
CA HIS A 140 -9.85 4.38 -10.71
C HIS A 140 -11.34 4.21 -10.98
N LEU A 141 -11.70 3.25 -11.85
CA LEU A 141 -13.07 2.91 -12.22
C LEU A 141 -13.62 1.82 -11.30
N GLN A 142 -14.10 2.22 -10.12
CA GLN A 142 -14.75 1.26 -9.22
C GLN A 142 -16.11 0.81 -9.77
N THR A 143 -16.14 -0.35 -10.43
CA THR A 143 -17.36 -1.00 -10.88
C THR A 143 -17.94 -1.90 -9.80
N ASN A 144 -19.27 -1.84 -9.60
CA ASN A 144 -19.97 -2.83 -8.77
C ASN A 144 -20.32 -4.06 -9.62
N ASP A 145 -19.32 -4.90 -9.86
CA ASP A 145 -19.45 -6.13 -10.64
C ASP A 145 -19.50 -7.38 -9.72
N PRO A 146 -19.81 -8.57 -10.28
CA PRO A 146 -19.84 -9.81 -9.50
C PRO A 146 -18.51 -10.19 -8.85
N VAL A 147 -17.36 -9.79 -9.42
CA VAL A 147 -16.03 -10.08 -8.86
C VAL A 147 -15.83 -9.28 -7.58
N ARG A 148 -16.20 -8.00 -7.59
CA ARG A 148 -16.16 -7.13 -6.41
C ARG A 148 -17.10 -7.64 -5.31
N GLN A 149 -18.31 -8.06 -5.67
CA GLN A 149 -19.26 -8.66 -4.71
C GLN A 149 -18.72 -9.95 -4.11
N TYR A 150 -18.09 -10.79 -4.93
CA TYR A 150 -17.43 -12.01 -4.46
C TYR A 150 -16.30 -11.70 -3.47
N ARG A 151 -15.41 -10.74 -3.79
CA ARG A 151 -14.32 -10.28 -2.91
C ARG A 151 -14.85 -9.84 -1.54
N PHE A 152 -15.91 -9.03 -1.50
CA PHE A 152 -16.56 -8.64 -0.24
C PHE A 152 -17.12 -9.84 0.54
N SER A 153 -17.67 -10.85 -0.15
CA SER A 153 -18.24 -12.02 0.52
C SER A 153 -17.18 -12.90 1.22
N ILE A 154 -15.93 -12.86 0.76
CA ILE A 154 -14.82 -13.66 1.31
C ILE A 154 -13.90 -12.87 2.25
N GLU A 155 -13.97 -11.54 2.24
CA GLU A 155 -13.08 -10.64 3.00
C GLU A 155 -12.98 -11.02 4.48
N ASN A 156 -14.11 -11.19 5.17
CA ASN A 156 -14.13 -11.58 6.58
C ASN A 156 -13.40 -12.90 6.89
N ASN A 157 -13.38 -13.86 5.95
CA ASN A 157 -12.65 -15.11 6.13
C ASN A 157 -11.15 -14.89 5.98
N TYR A 158 -10.75 -14.15 4.95
CA TYR A 158 -9.35 -13.83 4.69
C TYR A 158 -8.75 -12.87 5.71
N SER A 159 -9.52 -11.94 6.29
CA SER A 159 -9.05 -11.11 7.40
C SER A 159 -8.63 -11.94 8.61
N LYS A 160 -9.34 -13.06 8.89
CA LYS A 160 -8.95 -13.98 9.98
C LYS A 160 -7.69 -14.75 9.65
N ILE A 161 -7.58 -15.28 8.43
CA ILE A 161 -6.38 -15.96 7.94
C ILE A 161 -5.17 -15.01 8.03
N TRP A 162 -5.34 -13.78 7.56
CA TRP A 162 -4.32 -12.74 7.62
C TRP A 162 -3.92 -12.36 9.06
N GLN A 163 -4.89 -12.28 9.99
CA GLN A 163 -4.63 -12.01 11.41
C GLN A 163 -3.77 -13.11 12.03
N GLU A 164 -4.14 -14.37 11.82
CA GLU A 164 -3.37 -15.54 12.27
C GLU A 164 -1.96 -15.54 11.66
N MET A 165 -1.84 -15.26 10.36
CA MET A 165 -0.57 -15.23 9.63
C MET A 165 0.39 -14.13 10.07
N ASN A 166 -0.13 -13.04 10.66
CA ASN A 166 0.66 -11.89 11.11
C ASN A 166 0.75 -11.78 12.65
N ASN A 167 0.19 -12.74 13.40
CA ASN A 167 0.06 -12.67 14.86
C ASN A 167 -0.58 -11.35 15.35
N VAL A 168 -1.65 -10.93 14.66
CA VAL A 168 -2.45 -9.74 14.97
C VAL A 168 -3.82 -10.18 15.46
N ASP A 169 -4.21 -9.77 16.67
CA ASP A 169 -5.52 -10.08 17.24
C ASP A 169 -6.61 -9.11 16.76
N VAL A 170 -6.26 -7.85 16.56
CA VAL A 170 -7.19 -6.78 16.14
C VAL A 170 -6.54 -5.92 15.06
N TYR A 171 -7.27 -5.69 13.96
CA TYR A 171 -6.91 -4.70 12.95
C TYR A 171 -7.83 -3.49 13.09
N ASP A 172 -7.27 -2.35 13.51
CA ASP A 172 -7.97 -1.10 13.77
C ASP A 172 -7.64 -0.09 12.66
N TYR A 173 -8.49 -0.04 11.63
CA TYR A 173 -8.38 0.94 10.56
C TYR A 173 -9.05 2.26 10.95
N ARG A 174 -8.25 3.34 10.97
CA ARG A 174 -8.67 4.70 11.31
C ARG A 174 -8.60 5.57 10.07
N ALA A 175 -9.75 5.87 9.50
CA ALA A 175 -9.86 6.82 8.40
C ALA A 175 -9.47 8.23 8.85
N THR A 176 -8.96 9.05 7.92
CA THR A 176 -8.84 10.49 8.12
C THR A 176 -10.22 11.13 8.19
N ASN A 177 -10.41 12.05 9.14
CA ASN A 177 -11.54 12.99 9.15
C ASN A 177 -11.42 14.03 8.02
#